data_AF-A0A8T3WM87-F1
#
_entry.id   AF-A0A8T3WM87-F1
#
_cell.length_a   1.000
_cell.length_b   1.000
_cell.length_c   1.000
_cell.angle_alpha   90.00
_cell.angle_beta   90.00
_cell.angle_gamma   90.00
#
_symmetry.space_group_name_H-M   'P 1'
#
loop_
_entity.id
_entity.type
_entity.pdbx_description
1 polymer ?
#
loop_
_entity_poly.entity_id
_entity_poly.type
_entity_poly.pdbx_seq_one_letter_code
_entity_poly.pdbx_strand_id
1 'polypeptide(L)'
;MANGLLAGIDKKSVNEFREDLLGMLRVSEEMERYYAESNQDFDSYLKKFNSLIDSFNKKYKGLKLKLLKKAEALELSILLDEKSVKDAFANSGSKLIGVQSIGANGFGTASVSDPEGFSAELERAKYKLYISYYHPQAGTSNVFMQYDKKAKKVRLIYDADIENEPSAEFQMAAYYALSQGYSKKIKINEEAATLGFSSWPDHSAKADYHRKFDTYLTE
;
A
#
# COMPACT_ATOMS: atom_id res chain seq x y z
N MET A 1 -13.08 -6.41 23.14
CA MET A 1 -11.70 -6.84 22.85
C MET A 1 -11.41 -6.47 21.41
N ALA A 2 -10.31 -5.79 21.11
CA ALA A 2 -9.95 -5.49 19.74
C ALA A 2 -9.57 -6.81 19.06
N ASN A 3 -10.47 -7.37 18.27
CA ASN A 3 -10.16 -8.50 17.39
C ASN A 3 -9.63 -7.92 16.08
N GLY A 4 -8.54 -8.47 15.53
CA GLY A 4 -7.99 -8.06 14.24
C GLY A 4 -6.47 -8.00 14.21
N LEU A 5 -5.90 -7.77 13.03
CA LEU A 5 -4.46 -7.81 12.77
C LEU A 5 -3.64 -6.84 13.64
N LEU A 6 -4.20 -5.67 13.94
CA LEU A 6 -3.54 -4.63 14.74
C LEU A 6 -3.82 -4.76 16.25
N ALA A 7 -4.48 -5.85 16.68
CA ALA A 7 -4.73 -6.11 18.09
C ALA A 7 -3.40 -6.16 18.87
N GLY A 8 -3.25 -5.28 19.86
CA GLY A 8 -2.02 -5.16 20.66
C GLY A 8 -1.02 -4.11 20.16
N ILE A 9 -1.27 -3.48 19.01
CA ILE A 9 -0.51 -2.30 18.57
C ILE A 9 -1.20 -1.05 19.12
N ASP A 10 -0.43 -0.16 19.75
CA ASP A 10 -1.01 1.03 20.35
C ASP A 10 -1.52 2.00 19.27
N LYS A 11 -2.71 2.57 19.52
CA LYS A 11 -3.41 3.46 18.58
C LYS A 11 -2.59 4.70 18.21
N LYS A 12 -1.74 5.19 19.11
CA LYS A 12 -0.88 6.35 18.84
C LYS A 12 0.17 6.02 17.78
N SER A 13 0.81 4.85 17.86
CA SER A 13 1.74 4.36 16.83
C SER A 13 1.06 4.13 15.48
N VAL A 14 -0.18 3.63 15.48
CA VAL A 14 -0.97 3.49 14.24
C VAL A 14 -1.24 4.84 13.60
N ASN A 15 -1.65 5.84 14.39
CA ASN A 15 -1.87 7.20 13.89
C ASN A 15 -0.56 7.86 13.40
N GLU A 16 0.56 7.66 14.10
CA GLU A 16 1.87 8.18 13.66
C GLU A 16 2.29 7.56 12.31
N PHE A 17 2.13 6.24 12.17
CA PHE A 17 2.37 5.58 10.88
C PHE A 17 1.42 6.08 9.79
N ARG A 18 0.15 6.35 10.11
CA ARG A 18 -0.81 6.90 9.16
C ARG A 18 -0.37 8.25 8.63
N GLU A 19 -0.01 9.19 9.51
CA GLU A 19 0.48 10.51 9.11
C GLU A 19 1.72 10.42 8.22
N ASP A 20 2.67 9.57 8.61
CA ASP A 20 3.89 9.34 7.84
C ASP A 20 3.58 8.75 6.45
N LEU A 21 2.75 7.71 6.37
CA LEU A 21 2.36 7.07 5.11
C LEU A 21 1.60 8.04 4.20
N LEU A 22 0.64 8.80 4.73
CA LEU A 22 -0.10 9.82 3.96
C LEU A 22 0.83 10.91 3.43
N GLY A 23 1.84 11.31 4.21
CA GLY A 23 2.88 12.22 3.76
C GLY A 23 3.66 11.65 2.57
N MET A 24 4.04 10.37 2.63
CA MET A 24 4.73 9.68 1.52
C MET A 24 3.87 9.55 0.26
N LEU A 25 2.59 9.20 0.42
CA LEU A 25 1.64 9.05 -0.68
C LEU A 25 1.41 10.39 -1.39
N ARG A 26 1.15 11.46 -0.63
CA ARG A 26 0.97 12.82 -1.17
C ARG A 26 2.19 13.28 -1.97
N VAL A 27 3.39 13.11 -1.41
CA VAL A 27 4.62 13.46 -2.13
C VAL A 27 4.76 12.61 -3.40
N SER A 28 4.41 11.33 -3.37
CA SER A 28 4.47 10.47 -4.56
C SER A 28 3.54 10.94 -5.67
N GLU A 29 2.29 11.26 -5.37
CA GLU A 29 1.31 11.73 -6.37
C GLU A 29 1.80 13.02 -7.04
N GLU A 30 2.37 13.93 -6.26
CA GLU A 30 2.93 15.18 -6.76
C GLU A 30 4.18 14.97 -7.62
N MET A 31 5.02 14.00 -7.25
CA MET A 31 6.15 13.59 -8.07
C MET A 31 5.72 12.92 -9.38
N GLU A 32 4.62 12.16 -9.37
CA GLU A 32 4.01 11.60 -10.58
C GLU A 32 3.50 12.70 -11.50
N ARG A 33 2.81 13.72 -10.97
CA ARG A 33 2.40 14.91 -11.73
C ARG A 33 3.60 15.62 -12.35
N TYR A 34 4.65 15.89 -11.57
CA TYR A 34 5.86 16.55 -12.07
C TYR A 34 6.55 15.73 -13.16
N TYR A 35 6.54 14.39 -13.03
CA TYR A 35 7.07 13.49 -14.04
C TYR A 35 6.28 13.60 -15.35
N ALA A 36 4.96 13.53 -15.28
CA ALA A 36 4.08 13.61 -16.45
C ALA A 36 4.12 14.96 -17.15
N GLU A 37 4.23 16.05 -16.39
CA GLU A 37 4.32 17.41 -16.92
C GLU A 37 5.73 17.78 -17.42
N SER A 38 6.70 16.87 -17.30
CA SER A 38 8.12 17.15 -17.59
C SER A 38 8.62 18.41 -16.86
N ASN A 39 8.22 18.55 -15.59
CA ASN A 39 8.53 19.72 -14.77
C ASN A 39 10.05 19.90 -14.60
N GLN A 40 10.55 21.12 -14.77
CA GLN A 40 11.99 21.44 -14.74
C GLN A 40 12.65 21.12 -13.40
N ASP A 41 11.89 21.16 -12.30
CA ASP A 41 12.39 20.89 -10.95
C ASP A 41 12.30 19.41 -10.55
N PHE A 42 11.78 18.54 -11.42
CA PHE A 42 11.52 17.13 -11.14
C PHE A 42 12.74 16.42 -10.53
N ASP A 43 13.92 16.56 -11.14
CA ASP A 43 15.14 15.88 -10.66
C ASP A 43 15.59 16.35 -9.27
N SER A 44 15.35 17.63 -8.95
CA SER A 44 15.66 18.20 -7.63
C SER A 44 14.74 17.61 -6.56
N TYR A 45 13.43 17.58 -6.83
CA TYR A 45 12.46 16.99 -5.91
C TYR A 45 12.60 15.48 -5.81
N LEU A 46 12.95 14.78 -6.89
CA LEU A 46 13.18 13.34 -6.89
C LEU A 46 14.33 12.95 -5.94
N LYS A 47 15.41 13.73 -5.90
CA LYS A 47 16.53 13.52 -4.95
C LYS A 47 16.08 13.69 -3.50
N LYS A 48 15.28 14.72 -3.22
CA LYS A 48 14.70 14.95 -1.88
C LYS A 48 13.76 13.82 -1.50
N PHE A 49 12.89 13.38 -2.41
CA PHE A 49 11.93 12.32 -2.14
C PHE A 49 12.61 10.96 -1.93
N ASN A 50 13.63 10.63 -2.71
CA ASN A 50 14.45 9.43 -2.46
C ASN A 50 15.09 9.46 -1.06
N SER A 51 15.57 10.63 -0.62
CA SER A 51 16.14 10.78 0.73
C SER A 51 15.07 10.57 1.81
N LEU A 52 13.85 11.07 1.59
CA LEU A 52 12.70 10.85 2.47
C LEU A 52 12.29 9.37 2.52
N ILE A 53 12.28 8.68 1.38
CA ILE A 53 12.06 7.23 1.30
C ILE A 53 13.11 6.46 2.11
N ASP A 54 14.37 6.87 2.03
CA ASP A 54 15.44 6.27 2.84
C ASP A 54 15.23 6.52 4.34
N SER A 55 14.80 7.71 4.75
CA SER A 55 14.39 8.01 6.14
C SER A 55 13.23 7.11 6.58
N PHE A 56 12.21 6.95 5.75
CA PHE A 56 11.04 6.10 6.04
C PHE A 56 11.47 4.64 6.24
N ASN A 57 12.28 4.11 5.32
CA ASN A 57 12.82 2.74 5.38
C ASN A 57 13.82 2.55 6.55
N LYS A 58 14.42 3.63 7.05
CA LYS A 58 15.19 3.61 8.29
C LYS A 58 14.28 3.56 9.52
N LYS A 59 13.13 4.25 9.48
CA LYS A 59 12.14 4.29 10.57
C LYS A 59 11.42 2.96 10.76
N TYR A 60 10.91 2.37 9.68
CA TYR A 60 10.10 1.15 9.68
C TYR A 60 10.86 -0.01 9.02
N LYS A 61 10.95 -1.17 9.69
CA LYS A 61 11.81 -2.29 9.25
C LYS A 61 11.07 -3.42 8.55
N GLY A 62 9.83 -3.71 8.95
CA GLY A 62 9.07 -4.81 8.35
C GLY A 62 8.48 -4.50 6.98
N LEU A 63 8.59 -3.26 6.48
CA LEU A 63 8.26 -2.91 5.11
C LEU A 63 9.26 -1.91 4.52
N LYS A 64 9.26 -1.79 3.19
CA LYS A 64 10.02 -0.78 2.46
C LYS A 64 9.15 -0.06 1.45
N LEU A 65 9.35 1.24 1.33
CA LEU A 65 8.88 2.04 0.22
C LEU A 65 9.93 2.07 -0.89
N LYS A 66 9.47 2.08 -2.14
CA LYS A 66 10.33 2.20 -3.33
C LYS A 66 9.59 2.86 -4.47
N LEU A 67 10.21 3.84 -5.11
CA LEU A 67 9.72 4.36 -6.38
C LEU A 67 10.00 3.39 -7.53
N LEU A 68 8.97 3.11 -8.31
CA LEU A 68 9.05 2.38 -9.57
C LEU A 68 8.78 3.35 -10.71
N LYS A 69 9.80 3.60 -11.52
CA LYS A 69 9.66 4.33 -12.78
C LYS A 69 9.13 3.38 -13.84
N LYS A 70 7.92 3.63 -14.34
CA LYS A 70 7.36 3.01 -15.53
C LYS A 70 7.50 3.98 -16.71
N ALA A 71 7.12 3.54 -17.91
CA ALA A 71 7.21 4.39 -19.11
C ALA A 71 6.43 5.71 -18.92
N GLU A 72 5.22 5.63 -18.39
CA GLU A 72 4.27 6.75 -18.32
C GLU A 72 3.88 7.15 -16.89
N ALA A 73 4.43 6.47 -15.88
CA ALA A 73 4.02 6.67 -14.49
C ALA A 73 5.20 6.53 -13.53
N LEU A 74 5.11 7.23 -12.41
CA LEU A 74 6.00 7.07 -11.28
C LEU A 74 5.16 6.55 -10.10
N GLU A 75 5.41 5.32 -9.69
CA GLU A 75 4.58 4.66 -8.67
C GLU A 75 5.37 4.40 -7.39
N LEU A 76 4.86 4.84 -6.24
CA LEU A 76 5.36 4.41 -4.94
C LEU A 76 4.86 2.98 -4.66
N SER A 77 5.78 2.09 -4.32
CA SER A 77 5.46 0.69 -4.00
C SER A 77 5.73 0.39 -2.54
N ILE A 78 4.79 -0.32 -1.91
CA ILE A 78 4.92 -0.85 -0.55
C ILE A 78 5.38 -2.32 -0.66
N LEU A 79 6.56 -2.61 -0.12
CA LEU A 79 7.20 -3.92 -0.15
C LEU A 79 7.25 -4.50 1.27
N LEU A 80 6.43 -5.49 1.54
CA LEU A 80 6.37 -6.24 2.79
C LEU A 80 7.56 -7.19 2.89
N ASP A 81 8.15 -7.32 4.08
CA ASP A 81 9.30 -8.20 4.32
C ASP A 81 8.90 -9.68 4.42
N GLU A 82 8.40 -10.21 3.30
CA GLU A 82 7.90 -11.58 3.19
C GLU A 82 8.52 -12.33 2.01
N LYS A 83 8.70 -13.64 2.18
CA LYS A 83 9.36 -14.51 1.20
C LYS A 83 8.41 -15.02 0.12
N SER A 84 7.11 -15.01 0.38
CA SER A 84 6.07 -15.42 -0.57
C SER A 84 4.74 -14.76 -0.26
N VAL A 85 3.83 -14.72 -1.24
CA VAL A 85 2.46 -14.23 -1.03
C VAL A 85 1.67 -15.10 -0.05
N LYS A 86 2.04 -16.38 0.09
CA LYS A 86 1.44 -17.29 1.08
C LYS A 86 1.87 -16.91 2.50
N ASP A 87 3.14 -16.59 2.71
CA ASP A 87 3.65 -16.14 4.00
C ASP A 87 3.01 -14.80 4.39
N ALA A 88 2.92 -13.85 3.44
CA ALA A 88 2.23 -12.58 3.66
C ALA A 88 0.75 -12.79 4.03
N PHE A 89 0.05 -13.73 3.37
CA PHE A 89 -1.31 -14.07 3.75
C PHE A 89 -1.39 -14.68 5.15
N ALA A 90 -0.56 -15.66 5.49
CA ALA A 90 -0.57 -16.30 6.80
C ALA A 90 -0.21 -15.33 7.94
N ASN A 91 0.73 -14.41 7.69
CA ASN A 91 1.23 -13.49 8.70
C ASN A 91 0.35 -12.26 8.90
N SER A 92 -0.31 -11.78 7.84
CA SER A 92 -1.19 -10.61 7.91
C SER A 92 -2.58 -10.85 7.32
N GLY A 93 -2.66 -11.27 6.06
CA GLY A 93 -3.91 -11.29 5.29
C GLY A 93 -5.03 -12.13 5.90
N SER A 94 -4.71 -13.28 6.49
CA SER A 94 -5.66 -14.20 7.11
C SER A 94 -6.18 -13.72 8.48
N LYS A 95 -5.48 -12.78 9.11
CA LYS A 95 -5.80 -12.24 10.45
C LYS A 95 -6.67 -10.99 10.38
N LEU A 96 -6.88 -10.44 9.20
CA LEU A 96 -7.88 -9.39 8.99
C LEU A 96 -9.28 -10.00 9.11
N ILE A 97 -10.16 -9.24 9.74
CA ILE A 97 -11.56 -9.65 9.89
C ILE A 97 -12.23 -9.61 8.51
N GLY A 98 -13.04 -10.62 8.23
CA GLY A 98 -13.92 -10.63 7.06
C GLY A 98 -13.32 -11.24 5.80
N VAL A 99 -12.22 -12.00 5.86
CA VAL A 99 -11.74 -12.78 4.69
C VAL A 99 -12.92 -13.60 4.13
N GLN A 100 -13.24 -13.39 2.86
CA GLN A 100 -14.31 -14.12 2.16
C GLN A 100 -13.76 -15.14 1.18
N SER A 101 -12.77 -14.74 0.38
CA SER A 101 -12.22 -15.60 -0.65
C SER A 101 -10.79 -15.24 -1.00
N ILE A 102 -10.12 -16.18 -1.63
CA ILE A 102 -8.82 -15.98 -2.25
C ILE A 102 -8.83 -16.47 -3.70
N GLY A 103 -7.80 -16.08 -4.45
CA GLY A 103 -7.49 -16.72 -5.71
C GLY A 103 -6.03 -16.53 -6.10
N ALA A 104 -5.47 -17.52 -6.78
CA ALA A 104 -4.14 -17.44 -7.37
C ALA A 104 -4.15 -16.66 -8.69
N ASN A 105 -5.31 -16.50 -9.34
CA ASN A 105 -5.44 -15.83 -10.65
C ASN A 105 -6.52 -14.75 -10.75
N GLY A 106 -7.37 -14.57 -9.73
CA GLY A 106 -8.40 -13.53 -9.70
C GLY A 106 -9.12 -13.50 -8.35
N PHE A 107 -9.93 -12.48 -8.12
CA PHE A 107 -10.77 -12.38 -6.92
C PHE A 107 -11.92 -13.40 -6.95
N GLY A 108 -12.46 -13.76 -5.77
CA GLY A 108 -13.67 -14.59 -5.69
C GLY A 108 -13.49 -16.07 -6.06
N THR A 109 -12.25 -16.58 -6.20
CA THR A 109 -12.03 -17.92 -6.78
C THR A 109 -12.35 -19.06 -5.80
N ALA A 110 -11.85 -18.99 -4.57
CA ALA A 110 -12.08 -20.01 -3.55
C ALA A 110 -12.56 -19.35 -2.25
N SER A 111 -13.74 -19.75 -1.77
CA SER A 111 -14.40 -19.17 -0.60
C SER A 111 -13.89 -19.80 0.70
N VAL A 112 -13.82 -19.02 1.78
CA VAL A 112 -13.53 -19.52 3.14
C VAL A 112 -14.57 -20.54 3.63
N SER A 113 -15.76 -20.56 3.03
CA SER A 113 -16.80 -21.55 3.32
C SER A 113 -16.50 -22.95 2.75
N ASP A 114 -15.52 -23.06 1.84
CA ASP A 114 -15.01 -24.32 1.30
C ASP A 114 -13.52 -24.48 1.68
N PRO A 115 -13.22 -25.06 2.86
CA PRO A 115 -11.84 -25.14 3.36
C PRO A 115 -10.89 -25.92 2.45
N GLU A 116 -11.38 -26.97 1.80
CA GLU A 116 -10.57 -27.81 0.90
C GLU A 116 -10.21 -27.03 -0.37
N GLY A 117 -11.21 -26.42 -1.02
CA GLY A 117 -10.98 -25.56 -2.18
C GLY A 117 -10.12 -24.35 -1.85
N PHE A 118 -10.32 -23.73 -0.69
CA PHE A 118 -9.52 -22.60 -0.22
C PHE A 118 -8.05 -23.00 -0.04
N SER A 119 -7.77 -24.10 0.64
CA SER A 119 -6.40 -24.59 0.86
C SER A 119 -5.72 -24.94 -0.46
N ALA A 120 -6.43 -25.65 -1.35
CA ALA A 120 -5.91 -26.01 -2.67
C ALA A 120 -5.58 -24.77 -3.52
N GLU A 121 -6.42 -23.74 -3.49
CA GLU A 121 -6.18 -22.50 -4.23
C GLU A 121 -5.03 -21.68 -3.63
N LEU A 122 -4.89 -21.64 -2.31
CA LEU A 122 -3.74 -21.02 -1.65
C LEU A 122 -2.43 -21.69 -2.05
N GLU A 123 -2.40 -23.02 -2.15
CA GLU A 123 -1.21 -23.74 -2.59
C GLU A 123 -0.82 -23.46 -4.05
N ARG A 124 -1.78 -23.09 -4.90
CA ARG A 124 -1.52 -22.66 -6.28
C ARG A 124 -0.93 -21.25 -6.36
N ALA A 125 -1.07 -20.43 -5.32
CA ALA A 125 -0.57 -19.05 -5.29
C ALA A 125 0.96 -19.01 -5.13
N LYS A 126 1.68 -18.94 -6.26
CA LYS A 126 3.15 -18.87 -6.28
C LYS A 126 3.69 -17.45 -6.16
N TYR A 127 3.20 -16.56 -7.01
CA TYR A 127 3.74 -15.20 -7.14
C TYR A 127 2.73 -14.10 -6.92
N LYS A 128 1.45 -14.45 -6.85
CA LYS A 128 0.37 -13.48 -6.76
C LYS A 128 -0.77 -14.09 -5.97
N LEU A 129 -1.47 -13.25 -5.22
CA LEU A 129 -2.63 -13.65 -4.43
C LEU A 129 -3.64 -12.52 -4.43
N TYR A 130 -4.86 -12.85 -4.77
CA TYR A 130 -6.02 -11.98 -4.74
C TYR A 130 -6.83 -12.37 -3.52
N ILE A 131 -7.23 -11.40 -2.70
CA ILE A 131 -7.99 -11.65 -1.47
C ILE A 131 -9.18 -10.71 -1.45
N SER A 132 -10.36 -11.24 -1.18
CA SER A 132 -11.57 -10.44 -0.96
C SER A 132 -11.97 -10.50 0.51
N TYR A 133 -12.30 -9.34 1.05
CA TYR A 133 -12.77 -9.14 2.41
C TYR A 133 -14.18 -8.57 2.39
N TYR A 134 -14.96 -8.86 3.43
CA TYR A 134 -16.26 -8.26 3.65
C TYR A 134 -16.29 -7.51 4.98
N HIS A 135 -16.62 -6.24 4.88
CA HIS A 135 -16.88 -5.37 6.00
C HIS A 135 -18.37 -5.00 6.01
N PRO A 136 -19.14 -5.33 7.06
CA PRO A 136 -20.59 -5.13 7.09
C PRO A 136 -21.04 -3.69 6.78
N GLN A 137 -20.20 -2.70 7.10
CA GLN A 137 -20.49 -1.28 6.93
C GLN A 137 -19.94 -0.68 5.62
N ALA A 138 -18.94 -1.32 5.00
CA ALA A 138 -18.21 -0.76 3.84
C ALA A 138 -18.32 -1.65 2.58
N GLY A 139 -18.96 -2.82 2.68
CA GLY A 139 -19.08 -3.76 1.58
C GLY A 139 -17.84 -4.63 1.40
N THR A 140 -17.56 -5.00 0.16
CA THR A 140 -16.44 -5.88 -0.20
C THR A 140 -15.21 -5.05 -0.52
N SER A 141 -14.06 -5.37 0.08
CA SER A 141 -12.76 -4.80 -0.28
C SER A 141 -11.84 -5.89 -0.84
N ASN A 142 -10.88 -5.50 -1.67
CA ASN A 142 -10.07 -6.42 -2.46
C ASN A 142 -8.60 -6.07 -2.35
N VAL A 143 -7.78 -6.98 -1.83
CA VAL A 143 -6.33 -6.81 -1.75
C VAL A 143 -5.64 -7.66 -2.80
N PHE A 144 -4.67 -7.08 -3.49
CA PHE A 144 -3.80 -7.79 -4.39
C PHE A 144 -2.34 -7.76 -3.91
N MET A 145 -1.75 -8.94 -3.78
CA MET A 145 -0.34 -9.11 -3.42
C MET A 145 0.44 -9.75 -4.56
N GLN A 146 1.65 -9.27 -4.79
CA GLN A 146 2.54 -9.79 -5.82
C GLN A 146 3.97 -9.94 -5.30
N TYR A 147 4.57 -11.11 -5.45
CA TYR A 147 5.98 -11.32 -5.14
C TYR A 147 6.88 -10.64 -6.17
N ASP A 148 7.67 -9.66 -5.72
CA ASP A 148 8.73 -9.03 -6.50
C ASP A 148 10.01 -9.86 -6.40
N LYS A 149 10.33 -10.60 -7.47
CA LYS A 149 11.53 -11.44 -7.56
C LYS A 149 12.84 -10.65 -7.44
N LYS A 150 12.86 -9.39 -7.88
CA LYS A 150 14.06 -8.54 -7.84
C LYS A 150 14.31 -8.02 -6.43
N ALA A 151 13.25 -7.57 -5.75
CA ALA A 151 13.32 -7.12 -4.37
C ALA A 151 13.35 -8.28 -3.35
N LYS A 152 12.96 -9.49 -3.77
CA LYS A 152 12.72 -10.66 -2.92
C LYS A 152 11.75 -10.37 -1.77
N LYS A 153 10.68 -9.64 -2.09
CA LYS A 153 9.67 -9.15 -1.15
C LYS A 153 8.28 -9.28 -1.74
N VAL A 154 7.25 -9.21 -0.91
CA VAL A 154 5.86 -9.13 -1.39
C VAL A 154 5.48 -7.68 -1.54
N ARG A 155 5.08 -7.29 -2.74
CA ARG A 155 4.48 -6.01 -3.04
C ARG A 155 3.00 -6.05 -2.69
N LEU A 156 2.57 -5.10 -1.87
CA LEU A 156 1.17 -4.79 -1.65
C LEU A 156 0.73 -3.81 -2.74
N ILE A 157 -0.20 -4.24 -3.59
CA ILE A 157 -0.83 -3.36 -4.57
C ILE A 157 -2.01 -2.71 -3.88
N TYR A 158 -2.10 -1.39 -4.00
CA TYR A 158 -3.08 -0.58 -3.29
C TYR A 158 -3.68 0.45 -4.23
N ASP A 159 -4.87 0.94 -3.86
CA ASP A 159 -5.54 2.08 -4.46
C ASP A 159 -5.68 3.21 -3.42
N ALA A 160 -6.53 4.20 -3.70
CA ALA A 160 -6.78 5.33 -2.80
C ALA A 160 -7.33 4.91 -1.42
N ASP A 161 -7.93 3.71 -1.29
CA ASP A 161 -8.50 3.27 -0.02
C ASP A 161 -7.42 2.97 1.04
N ILE A 162 -6.15 2.87 0.66
CA ILE A 162 -5.05 2.72 1.64
C ILE A 162 -4.96 3.88 2.64
N GLU A 163 -5.57 5.02 2.34
CA GLU A 163 -5.63 6.19 3.23
C GLU A 163 -6.59 6.00 4.41
N ASN A 164 -7.55 5.09 4.22
CA ASN A 164 -8.56 4.74 5.20
C ASN A 164 -7.98 3.68 6.14
N GLU A 165 -7.86 4.02 7.43
CA GLU A 165 -7.34 3.08 8.43
C GLU A 165 -8.05 1.70 8.46
N PRO A 166 -9.38 1.61 8.25
CA PRO A 166 -10.05 0.32 8.18
C PRO A 166 -9.73 -0.51 6.93
N SER A 167 -9.11 0.05 5.89
CA SER A 167 -8.78 -0.71 4.67
C SER A 167 -7.80 -1.83 4.97
N ALA A 168 -7.90 -2.91 4.20
CA ALA A 168 -7.09 -4.09 4.41
C ALA A 168 -5.61 -3.79 4.09
N GLU A 169 -5.36 -2.99 3.06
CA GLU A 169 -4.07 -2.50 2.64
C GLU A 169 -3.40 -1.71 3.75
N PHE A 170 -4.11 -0.74 4.35
CA PHE A 170 -3.58 0.05 5.44
C PHE A 170 -3.23 -0.84 6.63
N GLN A 171 -4.16 -1.71 7.04
CA GLN A 171 -3.94 -2.58 8.19
C GLN A 171 -2.75 -3.51 7.99
N MET A 172 -2.57 -4.08 6.79
CA MET A 172 -1.38 -4.87 6.48
C MET A 172 -0.11 -4.02 6.54
N ALA A 173 -0.09 -2.85 5.88
CA ALA A 173 1.08 -1.98 5.90
C ALA A 173 1.44 -1.56 7.34
N ALA A 174 0.47 -1.15 8.15
CA ALA A 174 0.66 -0.78 9.55
C ALA A 174 1.20 -1.94 10.39
N TYR A 175 0.70 -3.15 10.18
CA TYR A 175 1.22 -4.35 10.86
C TYR A 175 2.71 -4.56 10.59
N TYR A 176 3.13 -4.54 9.33
CA TYR A 176 4.54 -4.70 8.99
C TYR A 176 5.41 -3.52 9.45
N ALA A 177 4.88 -2.30 9.42
CA ALA A 177 5.60 -1.14 9.89
C ALA A 177 5.89 -1.20 11.40
N LEU A 178 4.93 -1.69 12.19
CA LEU A 178 4.92 -1.52 13.64
C LEU A 178 5.27 -2.78 14.43
N SER A 179 5.11 -3.98 13.86
CA SER A 179 5.30 -5.27 14.56
C SER A 179 6.74 -5.52 15.07
N GLN A 180 7.74 -4.88 14.48
CA GLN A 180 9.16 -5.05 14.85
C GLN A 180 9.72 -3.86 15.65
N GLY A 181 8.86 -2.92 16.08
CA GLY A 181 9.27 -1.64 16.62
C GLY A 181 9.81 -0.68 15.54
N TYR A 182 9.79 0.62 15.84
CA TYR A 182 10.17 1.67 14.90
C TYR A 182 10.85 2.85 15.61
N SER A 183 11.60 3.65 14.84
CA SER A 183 12.33 4.80 15.39
C SER A 183 11.43 6.02 15.55
N LYS A 184 11.12 6.40 16.80
CA LYS A 184 10.35 7.64 17.12
C LYS A 184 11.14 8.94 16.89
N LYS A 185 12.45 8.83 16.65
CA LYS A 185 13.35 9.98 16.40
C LYS A 185 13.24 10.52 14.98
N ILE A 186 12.85 9.68 14.02
CA ILE A 186 12.71 10.08 12.62
C ILE A 186 11.30 10.65 12.42
N LYS A 187 11.21 11.88 11.92
CA LYS A 187 9.97 12.64 11.76
C LYS A 187 9.62 12.77 10.28
N ILE A 188 9.06 11.69 9.71
CA ILE A 188 8.76 11.64 8.27
C ILE A 188 7.72 12.69 7.90
N ASN A 189 6.64 12.83 8.67
CA ASN A 189 5.61 13.84 8.43
C ASN A 189 6.18 15.28 8.33
N GLU A 190 7.09 15.66 9.23
CA GLU A 190 7.78 16.96 9.20
C GLU A 190 8.71 17.09 8.00
N GLU A 191 9.53 16.06 7.72
CA GLU A 191 10.42 16.04 6.55
C GLU A 191 9.62 16.13 5.24
N ALA A 192 8.51 15.40 5.12
CA ALA A 192 7.60 15.41 3.98
C ALA A 192 6.96 16.78 3.75
N ALA A 193 6.60 17.49 4.82
CA ALA A 193 6.05 18.84 4.73
C ALA A 193 7.06 19.84 4.16
N THR A 194 8.36 19.64 4.36
CA THR A 194 9.40 20.55 3.82
C THR A 194 9.53 20.51 2.30
N LEU A 195 8.95 19.51 1.63
CA LEU A 195 8.93 19.44 0.17
C LEU A 195 7.92 20.42 -0.46
N GLY A 196 7.08 21.11 0.33
CA GLY A 196 6.21 22.19 -0.17
C GLY A 196 5.01 21.71 -0.99
N PHE A 197 4.81 20.39 -1.11
CA PHE A 197 3.61 19.79 -1.67
C PHE A 197 2.45 19.92 -0.67
N SER A 198 1.75 21.05 -0.70
CA SER A 198 0.65 21.38 0.21
C SER A 198 -0.71 20.91 -0.27
N SER A 199 -0.89 20.67 -1.57
CA SER A 199 -2.13 20.16 -2.15
C SER A 199 -2.19 18.64 -2.07
N TRP A 200 -3.28 18.12 -1.51
CA TRP A 200 -3.91 16.95 -2.13
C TRP A 200 -4.64 17.48 -3.36
N PRO A 201 -4.46 16.92 -4.57
CA PRO A 201 -5.44 17.16 -5.61
C PRO A 201 -6.78 16.69 -5.04
N ASP A 202 -7.78 17.56 -4.97
CA ASP A 202 -9.11 17.09 -4.63
C ASP A 202 -9.54 16.00 -5.65
N HIS A 203 -10.49 15.15 -5.28
CA HIS A 203 -10.95 14.08 -6.18
C HIS A 203 -11.37 14.62 -7.56
N SER A 204 -11.82 15.87 -7.68
CA SER A 204 -12.12 16.53 -8.96
C SER A 204 -10.87 16.88 -9.76
N ALA A 205 -9.80 17.38 -9.16
CA ALA A 205 -8.53 17.66 -9.80
C ALA A 205 -7.86 16.37 -10.30
N LYS A 206 -8.01 15.28 -9.54
CA LYS A 206 -7.61 13.92 -9.95
C LYS A 206 -8.44 13.44 -11.14
N ALA A 207 -9.77 13.59 -11.09
CA ALA A 207 -10.66 13.22 -12.18
C ALA A 207 -10.41 14.05 -13.46
N ASP A 208 -10.13 15.35 -13.33
CA ASP A 208 -9.85 16.23 -14.46
C ASP A 208 -8.47 15.97 -15.07
N TYR A 209 -7.47 15.63 -14.25
CA TYR A 209 -6.18 15.15 -14.74
C TYR A 209 -6.32 13.84 -15.51
N HIS A 210 -7.02 12.84 -14.96
CA HIS A 210 -7.28 11.59 -15.68
C HIS A 210 -8.11 11.81 -16.95
N ARG A 211 -9.17 12.63 -16.92
CA ARG A 211 -9.93 12.99 -18.13
C ARG A 211 -9.09 13.67 -19.22
N LYS A 212 -8.10 14.46 -18.82
CA LYS A 212 -7.25 15.20 -19.76
C LYS A 212 -6.23 14.30 -20.47
N PHE A 213 -5.84 13.19 -19.86
CA PHE A 213 -4.73 12.35 -20.34
C PHE A 213 -5.11 10.89 -20.60
N ASP A 214 -6.33 10.46 -20.24
CA ASP A 214 -6.85 9.11 -20.46
C ASP A 214 -7.86 9.14 -21.62
N THR A 215 -7.40 8.87 -22.84
CA THR A 215 -8.20 8.88 -24.08
C THR A 215 -9.21 7.72 -24.19
N TYR A 216 -9.41 6.93 -23.14
CA TYR A 216 -10.35 5.81 -23.11
C TYR A 216 -11.67 6.09 -22.36
N LEU A 217 -11.86 7.31 -21.84
CA LEU A 217 -13.09 7.72 -21.14
C LEU A 217 -14.07 8.56 -21.98
N THR A 218 -13.96 8.51 -23.31
CA THR A 218 -15.02 8.99 -24.21
C THR A 218 -15.80 7.80 -24.77
N GLU A 219 -16.90 7.47 -24.10
CA GLU A 219 -18.17 7.05 -24.73
C GLU A 219 -19.30 7.90 -24.16
#